data_AF-A0A7C9GT73-F1
#
_entry.id   AF-A0A7C9GT73-F1
#
_cell.length_a   1.000
_cell.length_b   1.000
_cell.length_c   1.000
_cell.angle_alpha   90.00
_cell.angle_beta   90.00
_cell.angle_gamma   90.00
#
_symmetry.space_group_name_H-M   'P 1'
#
loop_
_entity.id
_entity.type
_entity.pdbx_description
1 polymer ?
#
loop_
_entity_poly.entity_id
_entity_poly.type
_entity_poly.pdbx_seq_one_letter_code
_entity_poly.pdbx_strand_id
1 'polypeptide(L)'
;MLLSSAAIIIDRQPATRCPSLAGHSQIETGNMALEKNENYFELTDENDRASAIEAQFNEDALEEARRRIAPETSPDFDGLHCIDCGEKIMAARLKLGKIRCIDCQTLKEKQSRVFG
;
A
#
# COMPACT_ATOMS: atom_id res chain seq x y z
N MET A 1 31.48 44.76 -23.33
CA MET A 1 30.90 43.40 -23.34
C MET A 1 30.64 42.95 -21.91
N LEU A 2 29.54 43.38 -21.29
CA LEU A 2 29.04 42.79 -20.04
C LEU A 2 27.51 42.96 -20.02
N LEU A 3 26.78 41.97 -20.53
CA LEU A 3 25.33 41.87 -20.33
C LEU A 3 25.12 41.03 -19.08
N SER A 4 24.85 41.70 -17.96
CA SER A 4 24.40 41.09 -16.72
C SER A 4 22.91 40.78 -16.85
N SER A 5 22.58 39.52 -17.10
CA SER A 5 21.19 39.06 -17.14
C SER A 5 20.65 38.93 -15.71
N ALA A 6 19.91 39.94 -15.27
CA ALA A 6 19.14 39.89 -14.03
C ALA A 6 18.00 38.88 -14.17
N ALA A 7 18.01 37.83 -13.35
CA ALA A 7 16.92 36.87 -13.24
C ALA A 7 15.74 37.50 -12.48
N ILE A 8 14.59 37.54 -13.13
CA ILE A 8 13.30 37.93 -12.53
C ILE A 8 12.84 36.74 -11.67
N ILE A 9 13.03 36.81 -10.36
CA ILE A 9 12.40 35.90 -9.39
C ILE A 9 10.95 36.35 -9.26
N ILE A 10 10.03 35.61 -9.87
CA ILE A 10 8.59 35.78 -9.68
C ILE A 10 8.24 35.17 -8.31
N ASP A 11 7.88 36.04 -7.38
CA ASP A 11 7.44 35.73 -6.03
C ASP A 11 6.13 34.92 -6.08
N ARG A 12 6.18 33.64 -5.71
CA ARG A 12 5.01 32.75 -5.67
C ARG A 12 4.35 32.89 -4.30
N GLN A 13 3.40 33.82 -4.21
CA GLN A 13 2.59 34.01 -3.00
C GLN A 13 1.89 32.70 -2.59
N PRO A 14 1.92 32.31 -1.30
CA PRO A 14 1.19 31.16 -0.81
C PRO A 14 -0.31 31.45 -0.76
N ALA A 15 -1.10 30.49 -1.26
CA ALA A 15 -2.55 30.55 -1.32
C ALA A 15 -3.15 30.94 0.05
N THR A 16 -3.91 32.02 0.04
CA THR A 16 -4.70 32.50 1.18
C THR A 16 -5.73 31.45 1.57
N ARG A 17 -5.67 31.06 2.84
CA ARG A 17 -6.62 30.15 3.51
C ARG A 17 -7.98 30.85 3.59
N CYS A 18 -9.02 30.25 3.02
CA CYS A 18 -10.39 30.70 3.25
C CYS A 18 -10.73 30.53 4.74
N PRO A 19 -11.17 31.58 5.46
CA PRO A 19 -11.66 31.44 6.81
C PRO A 19 -13.17 31.24 6.76
N SER A 20 -13.66 30.06 7.12
CA SER A 20 -15.08 29.92 7.45
C SER A 20 -15.25 29.11 8.73
N LEU A 21 -15.86 29.81 9.69
CA LEU A 21 -16.67 29.29 10.79
C LEU A 21 -15.92 28.95 12.09
N ALA A 22 -15.77 30.00 12.90
CA ALA A 22 -15.75 29.89 14.35
C ALA A 22 -17.09 29.31 14.83
N GLY A 23 -17.05 28.34 15.75
CA GLY A 23 -18.27 27.73 16.29
C GLY A 23 -18.03 26.77 17.46
N HIS A 24 -17.79 27.35 18.64
CA HIS A 24 -18.12 26.87 19.99
C HIS A 24 -17.57 25.53 20.53
N SER A 25 -16.73 25.71 21.55
CA SER A 25 -16.35 24.75 22.59
C SER A 25 -17.55 24.18 23.35
N GLN A 26 -17.56 22.87 23.60
CA GLN A 26 -18.02 22.26 24.86
C GLN A 26 -17.55 20.80 24.92
N ILE A 27 -16.69 20.52 25.91
CA ILE A 27 -16.41 19.17 26.40
C ILE A 27 -17.44 18.93 27.50
N GLU A 28 -18.41 18.04 27.27
CA GLU A 28 -19.24 17.48 28.34
C GLU A 28 -19.32 15.97 28.17
N THR A 29 -18.69 15.27 29.12
CA THR A 29 -18.72 13.83 29.29
C THR A 29 -20.10 13.41 29.83
N GLY A 30 -20.83 12.59 29.07
CA GLY A 30 -22.10 12.03 29.52
C GLY A 30 -22.64 10.98 28.55
N ASN A 31 -22.27 9.72 28.79
CA ASN A 31 -23.05 8.52 28.46
C ASN A 31 -23.62 8.44 27.02
N MET A 32 -22.77 8.15 26.02
CA MET A 32 -23.26 7.72 24.70
C MET A 32 -23.75 6.28 24.77
N ALA A 33 -24.97 6.11 25.28
CA ALA A 33 -25.76 4.93 24.98
C ALA A 33 -25.83 4.77 23.45
N LEU A 34 -25.55 3.55 23.00
CA LEU A 34 -25.70 3.02 21.64
C LEU A 34 -26.85 3.65 20.84
N GLU A 35 -26.59 4.78 20.20
CA GLU A 35 -27.41 5.28 19.11
C GLU A 35 -26.58 5.08 17.85
N LYS A 36 -26.92 3.97 17.18
CA LYS A 36 -26.45 3.49 15.88
C LYS A 36 -25.84 4.63 15.07
N ASN A 37 -24.51 4.60 14.88
CA ASN A 37 -23.92 5.54 13.95
C ASN A 37 -24.47 5.22 12.55
N GLU A 38 -25.21 6.18 12.02
CA GLU A 38 -25.97 6.02 10.79
C GLU A 38 -25.05 6.08 9.57
N ASN A 39 -24.21 5.07 9.36
CA ASN A 39 -23.71 4.75 8.03
C ASN A 39 -24.76 3.92 7.25
N TYR A 40 -26.03 4.29 7.39
CA TYR A 40 -27.16 3.63 6.73
C TYR A 40 -27.65 4.44 5.51
N PHE A 41 -27.20 5.69 5.39
CA PHE A 41 -27.50 6.59 4.27
C PHE A 41 -26.36 6.66 3.22
N GLU A 42 -25.26 5.93 3.37
CA GLU A 42 -24.01 6.19 2.62
C GLU A 42 -23.64 5.14 1.54
N LEU A 43 -24.61 4.32 1.12
CA LEU A 43 -24.55 3.54 -0.13
C LEU A 43 -25.94 3.62 -0.80
N THR A 44 -26.28 4.85 -1.16
CA THR A 44 -27.63 5.32 -1.47
C THR A 44 -28.24 4.72 -2.73
N ASP A 45 -27.43 4.26 -3.66
CA ASP A 45 -27.88 3.48 -4.81
C ASP A 45 -27.01 2.23 -5.09
N GLU A 46 -27.43 1.44 -6.08
CA GLU A 46 -26.71 0.23 -6.48
C GLU A 46 -25.31 0.53 -7.01
N ASN A 47 -25.07 1.73 -7.53
CA ASN A 47 -23.78 2.16 -8.05
C ASN A 47 -22.79 2.51 -6.93
N ASP A 48 -23.27 3.14 -5.85
CA ASP A 48 -22.46 3.38 -4.65
C ASP A 48 -22.00 2.05 -4.05
N ARG A 49 -22.90 1.06 -3.97
CA ARG A 49 -22.58 -0.30 -3.49
C ARG A 49 -21.57 -1.00 -4.39
N ALA A 50 -21.76 -0.96 -5.71
CA ALA A 50 -20.83 -1.53 -6.66
C ALA A 50 -19.43 -0.90 -6.50
N SER A 51 -19.37 0.41 -6.38
CA SER A 51 -18.11 1.16 -6.18
C SER A 51 -17.41 0.77 -4.88
N ALA A 52 -18.16 0.60 -3.79
CA ALA A 52 -17.60 0.16 -2.51
C ALA A 52 -17.03 -1.27 -2.58
N ILE A 53 -17.70 -2.16 -3.31
CA ILE A 53 -17.24 -3.54 -3.53
C ILE A 53 -15.95 -3.54 -4.37
N GLU A 54 -15.90 -2.78 -5.45
CA GLU A 54 -14.71 -2.65 -6.29
C GLU A 54 -13.51 -2.09 -5.51
N ALA A 55 -13.74 -1.07 -4.69
CA ALA A 55 -12.70 -0.50 -3.83
C ALA A 55 -12.11 -1.55 -2.87
N GLN A 56 -12.97 -2.37 -2.24
CA GLN A 56 -12.51 -3.45 -1.37
C GLN A 56 -11.66 -4.48 -2.12
N PHE A 57 -12.13 -4.96 -3.27
CA PHE A 57 -11.36 -5.93 -4.08
C PHE A 57 -10.00 -5.38 -4.52
N ASN A 58 -9.94 -4.09 -4.88
CA ASN A 58 -8.70 -3.44 -5.30
C ASN A 58 -7.70 -3.35 -4.14
N GLU A 59 -8.14 -2.93 -2.96
CA GLU A 59 -7.27 -2.85 -1.78
C GLU A 59 -6.79 -4.25 -1.36
N ASP A 60 -7.67 -5.25 -1.32
CA ASP A 60 -7.31 -6.64 -1.01
C ASP A 60 -6.27 -7.19 -1.99
N ALA A 61 -6.46 -6.94 -3.29
CA ALA A 61 -5.50 -7.35 -4.32
C ALA A 61 -4.15 -6.64 -4.18
N LEU A 62 -4.14 -5.36 -3.82
CA LEU A 62 -2.93 -4.59 -3.57
C LEU A 62 -2.17 -5.10 -2.35
N GLU A 63 -2.88 -5.36 -1.25
CA GLU A 63 -2.28 -5.93 -0.05
C GLU A 63 -1.68 -7.30 -0.32
N GLU A 64 -2.39 -8.16 -1.05
CA GLU A 64 -1.91 -9.48 -1.40
C GLU A 64 -0.67 -9.42 -2.30
N ALA A 65 -0.65 -8.51 -3.28
CA ALA A 65 0.54 -8.27 -4.09
C ALA A 65 1.73 -7.81 -3.24
N ARG A 66 1.51 -6.92 -2.27
CA ARG A 66 2.55 -6.48 -1.32
C ARG A 66 3.06 -7.64 -0.47
N ARG A 67 2.16 -8.49 0.05
CA ARG A 67 2.50 -9.69 0.84
C ARG A 67 3.37 -10.66 0.03
N ARG A 68 3.07 -10.89 -1.24
CA ARG A 68 3.84 -11.79 -2.13
C ARG A 68 5.25 -11.30 -2.44
N ILE A 69 5.47 -9.98 -2.45
CA ILE A 69 6.78 -9.41 -2.75
C ILE A 69 7.71 -9.45 -1.52
N ALA A 70 7.15 -9.56 -0.31
CA ALA A 70 7.90 -9.52 0.94
C ALA A 70 9.11 -10.50 0.94
N PRO A 71 10.25 -10.09 1.54
CA PRO A 71 11.41 -10.95 1.67
C PRO A 71 11.07 -12.16 2.56
N GLU A 72 11.42 -13.34 2.09
CA GLU A 72 11.22 -14.58 2.84
C GLU A 72 12.48 -14.83 3.68
N THR A 73 12.36 -14.84 5.00
CA THR A 73 13.48 -15.19 5.89
C THR A 73 13.13 -16.48 6.63
N SER A 74 13.99 -17.50 6.50
CA SER A 74 13.89 -18.74 7.28
C SER A 74 15.16 -18.93 8.12
N PRO A 75 15.05 -19.45 9.35
CA PRO A 75 16.22 -19.71 10.21
C PRO A 75 17.17 -20.76 9.64
N ASP A 76 16.70 -21.63 8.73
CA ASP A 76 17.47 -22.74 8.16
C ASP A 76 18.20 -22.38 6.84
N PHE A 77 18.21 -21.10 6.45
CA PHE A 77 18.87 -20.66 5.22
C PHE A 77 20.36 -20.43 5.46
N ASP A 78 21.21 -21.17 4.74
CA ASP A 78 22.67 -21.09 4.81
C ASP A 78 23.27 -19.83 4.13
N GLY A 79 22.42 -18.98 3.56
CA GLY A 79 22.81 -17.72 2.93
C GLY A 79 23.19 -17.84 1.45
N LEU A 80 23.28 -19.06 0.90
CA LEU A 80 23.90 -19.30 -0.41
C LEU A 80 23.14 -20.31 -1.28
N HIS A 81 22.49 -21.32 -0.70
CA HIS A 81 21.86 -22.42 -1.44
C HIS A 81 20.35 -22.43 -1.29
N CYS A 82 19.66 -22.87 -2.33
CA CYS A 82 18.21 -23.00 -2.34
C CYS A 82 17.73 -24.04 -1.32
N ILE A 83 16.73 -23.69 -0.52
CA ILE A 83 16.15 -24.59 0.50
C ILE A 83 15.47 -25.85 -0.07
N ASP A 84 15.06 -25.85 -1.35
CA ASP A 84 14.34 -26.98 -1.96
C ASP A 84 15.28 -27.94 -2.70
N CYS A 85 16.22 -27.39 -3.48
CA CYS A 85 17.08 -28.19 -4.37
C CYS A 85 18.57 -28.15 -4.02
N GLY A 86 19.00 -27.27 -3.09
CA GLY A 86 20.40 -27.10 -2.72
C GLY A 86 21.27 -26.38 -3.76
N GLU A 87 20.70 -25.92 -4.89
CA GLU A 87 21.46 -25.22 -5.94
C GLU A 87 21.85 -23.80 -5.48
N LYS A 88 22.98 -23.30 -5.97
CA LYS A 88 23.49 -21.98 -5.62
C LYS A 88 22.56 -20.87 -6.12
N ILE A 89 22.13 -19.99 -5.23
CA ILE A 89 21.29 -18.84 -5.60
C ILE A 89 22.15 -17.72 -6.17
N MET A 90 21.66 -17.11 -7.25
CA MET A 90 22.29 -15.94 -7.88
C MET A 90 22.37 -14.77 -6.89
N ALA A 91 23.50 -14.08 -6.83
CA ALA A 91 23.69 -12.94 -5.92
C ALA A 91 22.61 -11.85 -6.04
N ALA A 92 22.06 -11.64 -7.25
CA ALA A 92 20.96 -10.70 -7.47
C ALA A 92 19.69 -11.06 -6.66
N ARG A 93 19.39 -12.35 -6.49
CA ARG A 93 18.23 -12.83 -5.71
C ARG A 93 18.47 -12.81 -4.22
N LEU A 94 19.71 -13.09 -3.79
CA LEU A 94 20.11 -12.96 -2.39
C LEU A 94 19.96 -11.51 -1.91
N LYS A 95 20.31 -10.52 -2.75
CA LYS A 95 20.09 -9.09 -2.46
C LYS A 95 18.62 -8.71 -2.28
N LEU A 96 17.71 -9.45 -2.91
CA LEU A 96 16.25 -9.26 -2.79
C LEU A 96 15.65 -10.01 -1.59
N GLY A 97 16.47 -10.72 -0.80
CA GLY A 97 15.99 -11.51 0.33
C GLY A 97 15.14 -12.72 -0.10
N LYS A 98 15.47 -13.34 -1.24
CA LYS A 98 14.79 -14.54 -1.73
C LYS A 98 15.65 -15.78 -1.48
N ILE A 99 15.06 -16.77 -0.82
CA ILE A 99 15.71 -18.01 -0.36
C ILE A 99 15.56 -19.21 -1.32
N ARG A 100 14.88 -19.01 -2.46
CA ARG A 100 14.69 -20.02 -3.50
C ARG A 100 15.31 -19.61 -4.84
N CYS A 101 15.82 -20.58 -5.59
CA CYS A 101 16.25 -20.39 -6.97
C CYS A 101 15.06 -20.07 -7.89
N ILE A 102 15.35 -19.63 -9.12
CA ILE A 102 14.32 -19.23 -10.09
C ILE A 102 13.45 -20.43 -10.48
N ASP A 103 14.05 -21.60 -10.66
CA ASP A 103 13.34 -22.78 -11.12
C ASP A 103 12.35 -23.29 -10.06
N CYS A 104 12.81 -23.46 -8.82
CA CYS A 104 11.94 -23.86 -7.70
C CYS A 104 10.82 -22.84 -7.44
N GLN A 105 11.13 -21.54 -7.54
CA GLN A 105 10.12 -20.48 -7.44
C GLN A 105 9.06 -20.62 -8.55
N THR A 106 9.50 -20.81 -9.80
CA THR A 106 8.62 -20.95 -10.96
C THR A 106 7.73 -22.19 -10.84
N LEU A 107 8.28 -23.31 -10.35
CA LEU A 107 7.52 -24.53 -10.11
C LEU A 107 6.43 -24.32 -9.04
N LYS A 108 6.76 -23.64 -7.94
CA LYS A 108 5.80 -23.30 -6.88
C LYS A 108 4.66 -22.42 -7.40
N GLU A 109 4.98 -21.40 -8.20
CA GLU A 109 3.98 -20.52 -8.82
C GLU A 109 3.10 -21.24 -9.84
N LYS A 110 3.65 -22.19 -10.60
CA LYS A 110 2.87 -23.03 -11.52
C LYS A 110 1.91 -23.93 -10.76
N GLN A 111 2.36 -24.56 -9.67
CA GLN A 111 1.50 -25.39 -8.84
C GLN A 111 0.38 -24.58 -8.18
N SER A 112 0.68 -23.40 -7.65
CA SER A 112 -0.34 -22.53 -7.05
C SER A 112 -1.38 -22.04 -8.05
N ARG A 113 -1.05 -21.94 -9.34
CA ARG A 113 -2.01 -21.56 -10.40
C ARG A 113 -2.99 -22.68 -10.76
N VAL A 114 -2.61 -23.94 -10.56
CA VAL A 114 -3.43 -25.09 -10.95
C VAL A 114 -4.35 -25.54 -9.81
N PHE A 115 -3.92 -25.35 -8.56
CA PHE A 115 -4.64 -25.83 -7.38
C PHE A 115 -5.14 -24.71 -6.44
N GLY A 116 -4.95 -23.44 -6.83
CA GLY A 116 -5.33 -22.25 -6.07
C GLY A 116 -6.66 -21.65 -6.50
#